data_AF-A0A645BUS5-F1
#
_entry.id   AF-A0A645BUS5-F1
#
_cell.length_a   1.000
_cell.length_b   1.000
_cell.length_c   1.000
_cell.angle_alpha   90.00
_cell.angle_beta   90.00
_cell.angle_gamma   90.00
#
_symmetry.space_group_name_H-M   'P 1'
#
loop_
_entity.id
_entity.type
_entity.pdbx_description
1 polymer ?
#
loop_
_entity_poly.entity_id
_entity_poly.type
_entity_poly.pdbx_seq_one_letter_code
_entity_poly.pdbx_strand_id
1 'polypeptide(L)'
;MAPPLSGIPNNALIKIKIEVDTNPPGGAEYERKFQLLPQPYSVLVFDRPSLFAGKLHALLCRNLKQREKGRDFYDYVWYLTEGIPVNIHHLEQRMRQSGHWCMEAPLTLELVKHKLLTRFDSLDFQAVKQDVNPFIPNPSVLDIWDKEFFSAITRDQLKGN
;
A
#
# COMPACT_ATOMS: atom_id res chain seq x y z
N MET A 1 -9.28 -37.16 8.67
CA MET A 1 -9.86 -35.83 8.42
C MET A 1 -9.21 -35.25 7.18
N ALA A 2 -10.00 -34.88 6.18
CA ALA A 2 -9.50 -34.08 5.07
C ALA A 2 -8.99 -32.74 5.62
N PRO A 3 -7.85 -32.21 5.15
CA PRO A 3 -7.37 -30.92 5.60
C PRO A 3 -8.42 -29.84 5.27
N PRO A 4 -8.65 -28.86 6.16
CA PRO A 4 -9.64 -27.80 5.95
C PRO A 4 -9.32 -26.93 4.73
N LEU A 5 -8.10 -27.02 4.19
CA LEU A 5 -7.64 -26.38 2.97
C LEU A 5 -6.85 -27.40 2.14
N SER A 6 -7.24 -27.59 0.87
CA SER A 6 -6.52 -28.48 -0.04
C SER A 6 -5.08 -28.01 -0.24
N GLY A 7 -4.11 -28.91 -0.06
CA GLY A 7 -2.69 -28.60 -0.24
C GLY A 7 -1.94 -28.15 1.01
N ILE A 8 -2.61 -28.03 2.17
CA ILE A 8 -1.95 -27.73 3.46
C ILE A 8 -1.97 -29.00 4.33
N PRO A 9 -0.80 -29.55 4.72
CA PRO A 9 -0.77 -30.73 5.57
C PRO A 9 -1.33 -30.44 6.98
N ASN A 10 -1.95 -31.43 7.62
CA ASN A 10 -2.60 -31.27 8.94
C ASN A 10 -1.65 -30.82 10.07
N ASN A 11 -0.34 -30.95 9.88
CA ASN A 11 0.70 -30.52 10.82
C ASN A 11 1.36 -29.19 10.40
N ALA A 12 0.79 -28.46 9.45
CA ALA A 12 1.32 -27.18 9.02
C ALA A 12 1.35 -26.20 10.20
N LEU A 13 2.54 -25.73 10.55
CA LEU A 13 2.73 -24.73 11.58
C LEU A 13 2.32 -23.36 11.04
N ILE A 14 1.42 -22.68 11.75
CA ILE A 14 1.07 -21.29 11.47
C ILE A 14 1.97 -20.39 12.32
N LYS A 15 2.68 -19.46 11.68
CA LYS A 15 3.46 -18.41 12.35
C LYS A 15 2.74 -17.08 12.17
N ILE A 16 2.36 -16.45 13.27
CA ILE A 16 1.76 -15.11 13.30
C ILE A 16 2.81 -14.12 13.78
N LYS A 17 3.10 -13.08 13.00
CA LYS A 17 3.97 -11.96 13.40
C LYS A 17 3.09 -10.79 13.81
N ILE A 18 3.28 -10.31 15.04
CA ILE A 18 2.60 -9.12 15.56
C ILE A 18 3.67 -8.04 15.73
N GLU A 19 3.42 -6.86 15.15
CA GLU A 19 4.28 -5.69 15.28
C GLU A 19 3.48 -4.57 15.96
N VAL A 20 4.12 -3.87 16.89
CA VAL A 20 3.53 -2.75 17.63
C VAL A 20 4.40 -1.53 17.38
N ASP A 21 3.80 -0.50 16.79
CA ASP A 21 4.43 0.82 16.65
C ASP A 21 4.10 1.65 17.90
N THR A 22 5.12 2.00 18.67
CA THR A 22 4.98 2.79 19.91
C THR A 22 5.12 4.29 19.67
N ASN A 23 5.44 4.71 18.44
CA ASN A 23 5.54 6.12 18.04
C ASN A 23 4.90 6.33 16.66
N PRO A 24 3.58 6.10 16.52
CA PRO A 24 2.94 6.20 15.22
C PRO A 24 2.89 7.64 14.72
N PRO A 25 3.02 7.87 13.40
CA PRO A 25 2.86 9.20 12.81
C PRO A 25 1.42 9.69 12.97
N GLY A 26 1.25 10.99 13.25
CA GLY A 26 -0.05 11.62 13.47
C GLY A 26 -0.89 11.76 12.20
N GLY A 27 -2.13 12.25 12.36
CA GLY A 27 -3.04 12.58 11.25
C GLY A 27 -3.81 11.41 10.63
N ALA A 28 -3.67 10.20 11.18
CA ALA A 28 -4.51 9.06 10.80
C ALA A 28 -5.93 9.23 11.34
N GLU A 29 -6.91 8.86 10.53
CA GLU A 29 -8.31 8.72 10.91
C GLU A 29 -8.66 7.24 11.10
N TYR A 30 -9.72 6.99 11.87
CA TYR A 30 -10.08 5.65 12.31
C TYR A 30 -11.56 5.38 12.15
N GLU A 31 -11.87 4.11 11.88
CA GLU A 31 -13.23 3.61 11.89
C GLU A 31 -13.37 2.40 12.81
N ARG A 32 -14.52 2.32 13.50
CA ARG A 32 -14.88 1.15 14.29
C ARG A 32 -15.62 0.15 13.41
N LYS A 33 -15.08 -1.06 13.33
CA LYS A 33 -15.74 -2.20 12.66
C LYS A 33 -16.24 -3.18 13.71
N PHE A 34 -17.37 -3.81 13.42
CA PHE A 34 -17.92 -4.91 14.20
C PHE A 34 -17.83 -6.20 13.38
N GLN A 35 -17.40 -7.28 14.02
CA GLN A 35 -17.26 -8.59 13.40
C GLN A 35 -17.93 -9.64 14.30
N LEU A 36 -18.48 -10.69 13.69
CA LEU A 36 -19.26 -11.71 14.41
C LEU A 36 -18.47 -12.99 14.68
N LEU A 37 -17.40 -13.24 13.92
CA LEU A 37 -16.60 -14.46 14.00
C LEU A 37 -15.18 -14.15 14.47
N PRO A 38 -14.58 -14.97 15.36
CA PRO A 38 -15.12 -16.21 15.92
C PRO A 38 -16.15 -15.99 17.06
N GLN A 39 -16.27 -14.76 17.57
CA GLN A 39 -17.31 -14.29 18.48
C GLN A 39 -17.54 -12.79 18.21
N PRO A 40 -18.65 -12.16 18.64
CA PRO A 40 -18.87 -10.74 18.45
C PRO A 40 -17.76 -9.88 19.07
N TYR A 41 -17.10 -9.05 18.27
CA TYR A 41 -16.12 -8.06 18.74
C TYR A 41 -16.18 -6.77 17.94
N SER A 42 -15.62 -5.72 18.52
CA SER A 42 -15.35 -4.46 17.81
C SER A 42 -13.84 -4.23 17.71
N VAL A 43 -13.40 -3.71 16.58
CA VAL A 43 -12.00 -3.34 16.34
C VAL A 43 -11.94 -1.92 15.79
N LEU A 44 -10.97 -1.14 16.28
CA LEU A 44 -10.64 0.16 15.71
C LEU A 44 -9.55 -0.05 14.66
N VAL A 45 -9.80 0.37 13.43
CA VAL A 45 -8.87 0.26 12.32
C VAL A 45 -8.69 1.64 11.68
N PHE A 46 -7.57 1.86 10.99
CA PHE A 46 -7.45 3.03 10.13
C PHE A 46 -8.55 3.01 9.07
N ASP A 47 -9.06 4.20 8.74
CA ASP A 47 -9.93 4.36 7.59
C ASP A 47 -9.15 4.09 6.28
N ARG A 48 -9.89 3.95 5.18
CA ARG A 48 -9.29 3.63 3.89
C ARG A 48 -8.31 4.72 3.40
N PRO A 49 -8.60 6.03 3.50
CA PRO A 49 -7.64 7.09 3.18
C PRO A 49 -6.33 7.03 3.98
N SER A 50 -6.39 6.75 5.28
CA SER A 50 -5.19 6.63 6.12
C SER A 50 -4.42 5.33 5.87
N LEU A 51 -5.11 4.22 5.56
CA LEU A 51 -4.45 3.01 5.06
C LEU A 51 -3.74 3.26 3.72
N PHE A 52 -4.39 4.00 2.81
CA PHE A 52 -3.81 4.35 1.53
C PHE A 52 -2.54 5.20 1.70
N ALA A 53 -2.56 6.19 2.60
CA ALA A 53 -1.38 7.00 2.94
C ALA A 53 -0.20 6.13 3.42
N GLY A 54 -0.46 5.10 4.23
CA GLY A 54 0.55 4.13 4.65
C GLY A 54 1.14 3.34 3.48
N LYS A 55 0.30 2.89 2.53
CA LYS A 55 0.75 2.19 1.32
C LYS A 55 1.53 3.10 0.38
N LEU A 56 1.09 4.35 0.21
CA LEU A 56 1.75 5.32 -0.64
C LEU A 56 3.10 5.75 -0.06
N HIS A 57 3.21 5.88 1.27
CA HIS A 57 4.49 6.08 1.95
C HIS A 57 5.44 4.91 1.70
N ALA A 58 4.98 3.66 1.84
CA ALA A 58 5.80 2.49 1.54
C ALA A 58 6.28 2.48 0.07
N LEU A 59 5.39 2.83 -0.86
CA LEU A 59 5.74 2.91 -2.28
C LEU A 59 6.74 4.02 -2.55
N LEU A 60 6.64 5.20 -1.91
CA LEU A 60 7.54 6.33 -2.17
C LEU A 60 8.87 6.26 -1.41
N CYS A 61 8.86 5.80 -0.16
CA CYS A 61 9.92 6.05 0.83
C CYS A 61 10.66 4.80 1.31
N ARG A 62 10.35 3.62 0.76
CA ARG A 62 11.05 2.39 1.12
C ARG A 62 12.43 2.33 0.44
N ASN A 63 13.45 1.92 1.20
CA ASN A 63 14.83 1.81 0.73
C ASN A 63 14.98 0.84 -0.46
N LEU A 64 15.44 1.36 -1.60
CA LEU A 64 15.65 0.66 -2.86
C LEU A 64 16.77 -0.40 -2.86
N LYS A 65 17.58 -0.46 -1.79
CA LYS A 65 18.67 -1.45 -1.66
C LYS A 65 18.17 -2.89 -1.61
N GLN A 66 16.89 -3.10 -1.32
CA GLN A 66 16.25 -4.40 -1.29
C GLN A 66 15.12 -4.38 -2.31
N ARG A 67 15.34 -5.00 -3.47
CA ARG A 67 14.38 -5.47 -4.49
C ARG A 67 12.99 -4.80 -4.49
N GLU A 68 12.57 -4.30 -5.66
CA GLU A 68 11.23 -3.75 -5.86
C GLU A 68 10.13 -4.69 -5.33
N LYS A 69 9.30 -4.16 -4.42
CA LYS A 69 8.17 -4.89 -3.82
C LYS A 69 6.92 -4.62 -4.63
N GLY A 70 6.68 -5.47 -5.60
CA GLY A 70 5.55 -5.32 -6.52
C GLY A 70 4.18 -5.32 -5.83
N ARG A 71 4.05 -5.94 -4.65
CA ARG A 71 2.80 -5.90 -3.86
C ARG A 71 2.36 -4.48 -3.49
N ASP A 72 3.28 -3.54 -3.25
CA ASP A 72 2.90 -2.14 -2.97
C ASP A 72 2.27 -1.49 -4.22
N PHE A 73 2.72 -1.86 -5.43
CA PHE A 73 2.16 -1.39 -6.70
C PHE A 73 0.78 -2.00 -6.96
N TYR A 74 0.59 -3.26 -6.57
CA TYR A 74 -0.72 -3.90 -6.66
C TYR A 74 -1.74 -3.20 -5.76
N ASP A 75 -1.37 -2.92 -4.51
CA ASP A 75 -2.20 -2.15 -3.59
C ASP A 75 -2.50 -0.76 -4.16
N TYR A 76 -1.50 -0.07 -4.73
CA TYR A 76 -1.69 1.25 -5.35
C TYR A 76 -2.75 1.23 -6.44
N VAL A 77 -2.66 0.28 -7.39
CA VAL A 77 -3.66 0.11 -8.45
C VAL A 77 -5.04 -0.18 -7.86
N TRP A 78 -5.11 -1.02 -6.82
CA TRP A 78 -6.36 -1.32 -6.13
C TRP A 78 -7.01 -0.08 -5.49
N TYR A 79 -6.25 0.74 -4.74
CA TYR A 79 -6.78 1.97 -4.14
C TYR A 79 -7.32 2.96 -5.18
N LEU A 80 -6.62 3.10 -6.32
CA LEU A 80 -7.08 3.94 -7.42
C LEU A 80 -8.34 3.40 -8.08
N THR A 81 -8.44 2.06 -8.23
CA THR A 81 -9.61 1.39 -8.80
C THR A 81 -10.86 1.61 -7.94
N GLU A 82 -10.69 1.57 -6.61
CA GLU A 82 -11.76 1.84 -5.64
C GLU A 82 -12.08 3.34 -5.50
N GLY A 83 -11.35 4.23 -6.18
CA GLY A 83 -11.55 5.68 -6.11
C GLY A 83 -11.28 6.28 -4.72
N ILE A 84 -10.47 5.61 -3.90
CA ILE A 84 -10.19 6.03 -2.53
C ILE A 84 -9.21 7.22 -2.55
N PRO A 85 -9.55 8.37 -1.96
CA PRO A 85 -8.61 9.48 -1.84
C PRO A 85 -7.53 9.16 -0.80
N VAL A 86 -6.30 9.61 -1.04
CA VAL A 86 -5.22 9.47 -0.04
C VAL A 86 -5.36 10.54 1.05
N ASN A 87 -5.13 10.14 2.30
CA ASN A 87 -4.95 11.08 3.40
C ASN A 87 -3.60 11.80 3.29
N ILE A 88 -3.60 12.98 2.65
CA ILE A 88 -2.37 13.74 2.36
C ILE A 88 -1.70 14.21 3.66
N HIS A 89 -2.49 14.68 4.62
CA HIS A 89 -1.95 15.12 5.91
C HIS A 89 -1.25 13.95 6.64
N HIS A 90 -1.87 12.76 6.69
CA HIS A 90 -1.23 11.59 7.30
C HIS A 90 0.02 11.13 6.53
N LEU A 91 -0.02 11.16 5.21
CA LEU A 91 1.15 10.85 4.36
C LEU A 91 2.31 11.80 4.67
N GLU A 92 2.03 13.10 4.82
CA GLU A 92 3.03 14.09 5.20
C GLU A 92 3.68 13.75 6.54
N GLN A 93 2.88 13.48 7.58
CA GLN A 93 3.40 13.13 8.90
C GLN A 93 4.32 11.90 8.84
N ARG A 94 3.95 10.88 8.04
CA ARG A 94 4.80 9.69 7.78
C ARG A 94 6.11 10.06 7.09
N MET A 95 6.04 10.90 6.05
CA MET A 95 7.23 11.31 5.31
C MET A 95 8.17 12.18 6.16
N ARG A 96 7.63 13.07 6.99
CA ARG A 96 8.42 13.86 7.95
C ARG A 96 9.11 12.96 8.98
N GLN A 97 8.35 12.07 9.62
CA GLN A 97 8.87 11.16 10.63
C GLN A 97 9.98 10.24 10.08
N SER A 98 9.85 9.81 8.83
CA SER A 98 10.86 8.98 8.16
C SER A 98 11.99 9.77 7.49
N GLY A 99 12.00 11.11 7.57
CA GLY A 99 13.04 11.96 6.97
C GLY A 99 12.94 12.15 5.44
N HIS A 100 11.83 11.77 4.81
CA HIS A 100 11.59 11.89 3.37
C HIS A 100 10.88 13.19 2.97
N TRP A 101 10.45 14.00 3.95
CA TRP A 101 9.91 15.34 3.74
C TRP A 101 10.41 16.29 4.82
N CYS A 102 11.30 17.20 4.46
CA CYS A 102 11.95 18.14 5.38
C CYS A 102 11.61 19.61 5.11
N MET A 103 10.78 19.89 4.09
CA MET A 103 10.38 21.25 3.77
C MET A 103 9.38 21.77 4.80
N GLU A 104 9.41 23.07 5.08
CA GLU A 104 8.42 23.72 5.94
C GLU A 104 7.04 23.71 5.29
N ALA A 105 6.98 23.84 3.96
CA ALA A 105 5.74 23.80 3.21
C ALA A 105 5.01 22.44 3.35
N PRO A 106 3.67 22.45 3.40
CA PRO A 106 2.87 21.23 3.46
C PRO A 106 3.04 20.38 2.20
N LEU A 107 2.86 19.08 2.34
CA LEU A 107 2.83 18.18 1.19
C LEU A 107 1.52 18.40 0.43
N THR A 108 1.60 18.62 -0.88
CA THR A 108 0.42 18.76 -1.74
C THR A 108 0.22 17.53 -2.62
N LEU A 109 -1.01 17.31 -3.09
CA LEU A 109 -1.32 16.24 -4.04
C LEU A 109 -0.44 16.31 -5.30
N GLU A 110 -0.19 17.51 -5.82
CA GLU A 110 0.66 17.70 -7.00
C GLU A 110 2.12 17.31 -6.74
N LEU A 111 2.65 17.61 -5.55
CA LEU A 111 3.99 17.16 -5.15
C LEU A 111 4.06 15.64 -4.98
N VAL A 112 2.98 15.01 -4.49
CA VAL A 112 2.87 13.54 -4.43
C VAL A 112 2.86 12.93 -5.83
N LYS A 113 2.05 13.46 -6.75
CA LYS A 113 2.01 13.03 -8.15
C LYS A 113 3.39 13.16 -8.80
N HIS A 114 4.06 14.30 -8.62
CA HIS A 114 5.41 14.49 -9.16
C HIS A 114 6.40 13.44 -8.64
N LYS A 115 6.43 13.18 -7.33
CA LYS A 115 7.30 12.15 -6.73
C LYS A 115 7.02 10.75 -7.26
N LEU A 116 5.76 10.40 -7.49
CA LEU A 116 5.37 9.11 -8.06
C LEU A 116 5.87 8.97 -9.50
N LEU A 117 5.67 9.99 -10.33
CA LEU A 117 6.15 10.00 -11.71
C LEU A 117 7.67 9.82 -11.76
N THR A 118 8.41 10.57 -10.95
CA THR A 118 9.88 10.40 -10.84
C THR A 118 10.27 8.99 -10.38
N ARG A 119 9.50 8.38 -9.47
CA ARG A 119 9.76 7.01 -9.04
C ARG A 119 9.58 6.01 -10.18
N PHE A 120 8.51 6.15 -10.97
CA PHE A 120 8.22 5.23 -12.07
C PHE A 120 9.27 5.31 -13.18
N ASP A 121 9.96 6.44 -13.33
CA ASP A 121 11.05 6.61 -14.30
C ASP A 121 12.25 5.69 -14.04
N SER A 122 12.52 5.34 -12.78
CA SER A 122 13.68 4.53 -12.39
C SER A 122 13.35 3.06 -12.11
N LEU A 123 12.10 2.64 -12.36
CA LEU A 123 11.60 1.35 -11.91
C LEU A 123 11.84 0.22 -12.92
N ASP A 124 12.31 -0.92 -12.44
CA ASP A 124 12.27 -2.18 -13.21
C ASP A 124 10.89 -2.83 -13.08
N PHE A 125 10.02 -2.57 -14.06
CA PHE A 125 8.67 -3.15 -14.10
C PHE A 125 8.69 -4.67 -14.24
N GLN A 126 9.72 -5.28 -14.81
CA GLN A 126 9.79 -6.75 -14.88
C GLN A 126 9.99 -7.36 -13.49
N ALA A 127 10.88 -6.78 -12.68
CA ALA A 127 11.07 -7.20 -11.30
C ALA A 127 9.79 -7.02 -10.46
N VAL A 128 9.06 -5.92 -10.67
CA VAL A 128 7.76 -5.65 -10.03
C VAL A 128 6.73 -6.71 -10.39
N LYS A 129 6.56 -7.01 -11.68
CA LYS A 129 5.63 -8.06 -12.14
C LYS A 129 5.97 -9.42 -11.53
N GLN A 130 7.26 -9.78 -11.52
CA GLN A 130 7.73 -11.05 -10.95
C GLN A 130 7.49 -11.17 -9.44
N ASP A 131 7.53 -10.06 -8.68
CA ASP A 131 7.21 -10.06 -7.25
C ASP A 131 5.71 -10.29 -6.99
N VAL A 132 4.82 -9.80 -7.86
CA VAL A 132 3.36 -9.96 -7.69
C VAL A 132 2.84 -11.29 -8.22
N ASN A 133 3.40 -11.78 -9.33
CA ASN A 133 2.90 -12.92 -10.08
C ASN A 133 2.51 -14.16 -9.21
N PRO A 134 3.30 -14.57 -8.20
CA PRO A 134 2.96 -15.75 -7.39
C PRO A 134 1.73 -15.58 -6.48
N PHE A 135 1.24 -14.35 -6.28
CA PHE A 135 0.19 -14.02 -5.32
C PHE A 135 -1.18 -13.76 -5.94
N ILE A 136 -1.28 -13.74 -7.27
CA ILE A 136 -2.52 -13.40 -7.98
C ILE A 136 -2.99 -14.56 -8.86
N PRO A 137 -4.31 -14.78 -8.97
CA PRO A 137 -4.85 -15.90 -9.74
C PRO A 137 -4.74 -15.71 -11.25
N ASN A 138 -4.74 -14.46 -11.74
CA ASN A 138 -4.63 -14.14 -13.16
C ASN A 138 -3.44 -13.20 -13.43
N PRO A 139 -2.28 -13.72 -13.86
CA PRO A 139 -1.09 -12.93 -14.19
C PRO A 139 -1.27 -11.88 -15.29
N SER A 140 -2.20 -12.09 -16.24
CA SER A 140 -2.30 -11.21 -17.42
C SER A 140 -2.71 -9.78 -17.09
N VAL A 141 -3.28 -9.54 -15.90
CA VAL A 141 -3.57 -8.19 -15.40
C VAL A 141 -2.30 -7.35 -15.21
N LEU A 142 -1.13 -7.99 -15.14
CA LEU A 142 0.17 -7.33 -15.03
C LEU A 142 0.78 -6.99 -16.40
N ASP A 143 0.21 -7.45 -17.51
CA ASP A 143 0.80 -7.26 -18.85
C ASP A 143 0.89 -5.77 -19.20
N ILE A 144 -0.15 -5.00 -18.88
CA ILE A 144 -0.23 -3.54 -19.06
C ILE A 144 0.67 -2.75 -18.10
N TRP A 145 1.27 -3.37 -17.09
CA TRP A 145 2.08 -2.64 -16.12
C TRP A 145 3.39 -2.16 -16.75
N ASP A 146 3.47 -0.85 -16.97
CA ASP A 146 4.66 -0.14 -17.39
C ASP A 146 4.64 1.30 -16.85
N LYS A 147 5.66 2.06 -17.19
CA LYS A 147 5.79 3.46 -16.76
C LYS A 147 4.60 4.29 -17.22
N GLU A 148 4.17 4.10 -18.45
CA GLU A 148 3.09 4.84 -19.10
C GLU A 148 1.76 4.61 -18.38
N PHE A 149 1.43 3.36 -18.10
CA PHE A 149 0.24 2.95 -17.35
C PHE A 149 0.21 3.57 -15.96
N PHE A 150 1.26 3.39 -15.15
CA PHE A 150 1.31 3.95 -13.79
C PHE A 150 1.27 5.47 -13.81
N SER A 151 1.96 6.11 -14.77
CA SER A 151 1.92 7.55 -14.92
C SER A 151 0.54 8.08 -15.28
N ALA A 152 -0.18 7.38 -16.18
CA ALA A 152 -1.53 7.77 -16.59
C ALA A 152 -2.52 7.68 -15.42
N ILE A 153 -2.59 6.53 -14.74
CA ILE A 153 -3.52 6.36 -13.61
C ILE A 153 -3.20 7.30 -12.44
N THR A 154 -1.92 7.66 -12.22
CA THR A 154 -1.55 8.67 -11.21
C THR A 154 -2.08 10.06 -11.56
N ARG A 155 -1.99 10.47 -12.83
CA ARG A 155 -2.50 11.79 -13.25
C ARG A 155 -4.01 11.85 -13.15
N ASP A 156 -4.67 10.81 -13.63
CA ASP A 156 -6.11 10.80 -13.89
C ASP A 156 -6.94 10.36 -12.68
N GLN A 157 -6.42 9.45 -11.86
CA GLN A 157 -7.21 8.79 -10.81
C GLN A 157 -6.77 9.15 -9.38
N LEU A 158 -5.51 9.56 -9.15
CA LEU A 158 -5.05 9.88 -7.79
C LEU A 158 -5.68 11.18 -7.28
N LYS A 159 -6.43 11.05 -6.18
CA LYS A 159 -7.10 12.14 -5.46
C LYS A 159 -6.60 12.21 -4.01
N GLY A 160 -6.54 13.41 -3.45
CA GLY A 160 -6.29 13.65 -2.02
C GLY A 160 -7.54 14.13 -1.32
N ASN A 161 -7.66 13.87 -0.02
CA ASN A 161 -8.66 14.52 0.84
C ASN A 161 -8.07 15.69 1.64
#